data_AF-A0A1F4TRX3-F1
#
_entry.id   AF-A0A1F4TRX3-F1
#
_cell.length_a   1.000
_cell.length_b   1.000
_cell.length_c   1.000
_cell.angle_alpha   90.00
_cell.angle_beta   90.00
_cell.angle_gamma   90.00
#
_symmetry.space_group_name_H-M   'P 1'
#
loop_
_entity.id
_entity.type
_entity.pdbx_description
1 polymer ?
#
loop_
_entity_poly.entity_id
_entity_poly.type
_entity_poly.pdbx_seq_one_letter_code
_entity_poly.pdbx_strand_id
1 'polypeptide(L)'
;MKLQDKINDRKVAYLFRHHPAIAFELALLYYIKGKRKNSREKILEACRKSIYWLKKAEVELPADLPRMSCFGQQEEIEKILVSNKAKIDARLATFAVAFGLA
;
A
#
# COMPACT_ATOMS: atom_id res chain seq x y z
N MET A 1 16.73 5.18 -7.75
CA MET A 1 16.39 3.91 -7.06
C MET A 1 15.24 3.21 -7.76
N LYS A 2 15.36 1.90 -8.04
CA LYS A 2 14.29 1.16 -8.76
C LYS A 2 13.11 0.95 -7.81
N LEU A 3 11.90 0.79 -8.36
CA LEU A 3 10.67 0.60 -7.57
C LEU A 3 10.76 -0.65 -6.67
N GLN A 4 11.44 -1.70 -7.14
CA GLN A 4 11.61 -2.93 -6.36
C GLN A 4 12.50 -2.72 -5.14
N ASP A 5 13.53 -1.90 -5.23
CA ASP A 5 14.41 -1.56 -4.11
C ASP A 5 13.62 -0.82 -3.02
N LYS A 6 12.80 0.18 -3.42
CA LYS A 6 11.87 0.87 -2.51
C LYS A 6 10.94 -0.09 -1.76
N ILE A 7 10.41 -1.10 -2.46
CA ILE A 7 9.54 -2.11 -1.84
C ILE A 7 10.33 -2.93 -0.82
N ASN A 8 11.57 -3.31 -1.14
CA ASN A 8 12.40 -4.09 -0.22
C ASN A 8 12.76 -3.29 1.03
N ASP A 9 13.19 -2.03 0.88
CA ASP A 9 13.51 -1.16 2.00
C ASP A 9 12.31 -0.98 2.94
N ARG A 10 11.12 -0.74 2.38
CA ARG A 10 9.91 -0.57 3.20
C ARG A 10 9.45 -1.86 3.86
N LYS A 11 9.70 -3.02 3.26
CA LYS A 11 9.48 -4.31 3.93
C LYS A 11 10.39 -4.48 5.14
N VAL A 12 11.66 -4.14 5.00
CA VAL A 12 12.63 -4.17 6.10
C VAL A 12 12.19 -3.21 7.21
N ALA A 13 11.83 -1.97 6.86
CA ALA A 13 11.33 -1.00 7.82
C ALA A 13 10.06 -1.50 8.56
N TYR A 14 9.14 -2.15 7.84
CA TYR A 14 7.95 -2.75 8.45
C TYR A 14 8.29 -3.92 9.37
N LEU A 15 9.27 -4.75 9.01
CA LEU A 15 9.72 -5.88 9.84
C LEU A 15 10.21 -5.41 11.21
N PHE A 16 10.89 -4.26 11.28
CA PHE A 16 11.40 -3.73 12.54
C PHE A 16 10.38 -2.91 13.33
N ARG A 17 9.47 -2.21 12.65
CA ARG A 17 8.59 -1.21 13.30
C ARG A 17 7.13 -1.64 13.41
N HIS A 18 6.71 -2.63 12.61
CA HIS A 18 5.32 -3.13 12.52
C HIS A 18 4.25 -2.04 12.39
N HIS A 19 4.60 -0.89 11.79
CA HIS A 19 3.76 0.29 11.83
C HIS A 19 2.75 0.32 10.66
N PRO A 20 1.45 0.62 10.91
CA PRO A 20 0.42 0.68 9.87
C PRO A 20 0.72 1.65 8.73
N ALA A 21 1.40 2.78 9.01
CA ALA A 21 1.79 3.74 7.97
C ALA A 21 2.78 3.14 6.94
N ILE A 22 3.73 2.31 7.39
CA ILE A 22 4.68 1.65 6.50
C ILE A 22 3.98 0.56 5.68
N ALA A 23 3.02 -0.15 6.28
CA ALA A 23 2.15 -1.06 5.54
C ALA A 23 1.37 -0.32 4.44
N PHE A 24 0.83 0.86 4.73
CA PHE A 24 0.13 1.66 3.73
C PHE A 24 1.05 2.11 2.59
N GLU A 25 2.27 2.56 2.89
CA GLU A 25 3.27 2.86 1.88
C GLU A 25 3.59 1.64 1.00
N LEU A 26 3.71 0.45 1.60
CA LEU A 26 3.91 -0.79 0.84
C LEU A 26 2.72 -1.08 -0.09
N ALA A 27 1.49 -0.86 0.37
CA ALA A 27 0.30 -0.99 -0.46
C ALA A 27 0.35 -0.07 -1.69
N LEU A 28 0.73 1.20 -1.48
CA LEU A 28 0.91 2.19 -2.55
C LEU A 28 1.99 1.77 -3.55
N LEU A 29 3.15 1.29 -3.08
CA LEU A 29 4.24 0.85 -3.95
C LEU A 29 3.84 -0.34 -4.82
N TYR A 30 3.07 -1.29 -4.28
CA TYR A 30 2.53 -2.40 -5.06
C TYR A 30 1.46 -1.96 -6.05
N TYR A 31 0.60 -1.01 -5.68
CA TYR A 31 -0.35 -0.40 -6.61
C TYR A 31 0.36 0.28 -7.81
N ILE A 32 1.38 1.11 -7.54
CA ILE A 32 2.22 1.74 -8.58
C ILE A 32 2.89 0.67 -9.45
N LYS A 33 3.37 -0.43 -8.83
CA LYS A 33 3.95 -1.56 -9.56
C LYS A 33 2.93 -2.16 -10.52
N GLY A 34 1.67 -2.30 -10.11
CA GLY A 34 0.56 -2.77 -10.94
C GLY A 34 0.22 -1.85 -12.11
N LYS A 35 0.14 -0.53 -11.89
CA LYS A 35 -0.15 0.47 -12.97
C LYS A 35 0.90 0.45 -14.09
N ARG A 36 2.13 0.03 -13.81
CA ARG A 36 3.23 -0.07 -14.79
C ARG A 36 3.24 -1.39 -15.57
N LYS A 37 2.22 -2.25 -15.45
CA LYS A 37 2.16 -3.56 -16.09
C LYS A 37 1.00 -3.62 -17.08
N ASN A 38 1.25 -4.31 -18.19
CA ASN A 38 0.24 -4.56 -19.23
C ASN A 38 -0.31 -6.00 -19.17
N SER A 39 0.35 -6.88 -18.40
CA SER A 39 -0.10 -8.27 -18.22
C SER A 39 -1.10 -8.36 -17.07
N ARG A 40 -2.27 -8.94 -17.36
CA ARG A 40 -3.35 -9.19 -16.39
C ARG A 40 -2.87 -9.89 -15.12
N GLU A 41 -2.03 -10.91 -15.27
CA GLU A 41 -1.49 -11.68 -14.14
C GLU A 41 -0.63 -10.83 -13.21
N LYS A 42 0.24 -9.99 -13.79
CA LYS A 42 1.12 -9.09 -13.03
C LYS A 42 0.33 -7.99 -12.32
N ILE A 43 -0.75 -7.50 -12.94
CA ILE A 43 -1.68 -6.54 -12.31
C ILE A 43 -2.37 -7.22 -11.13
N LEU A 44 -2.92 -8.42 -11.31
CA LEU A 44 -3.60 -9.16 -10.26
C LEU A 44 -2.67 -9.48 -9.08
N GLU A 45 -1.45 -9.92 -9.35
CA GLU A 45 -0.43 -10.15 -8.31
C GLU A 45 -0.13 -8.87 -7.52
N ALA A 46 0.02 -7.74 -8.22
CA ALA A 46 0.24 -6.44 -7.60
C ALA A 46 -0.97 -6.01 -6.75
N CYS A 47 -2.20 -6.20 -7.24
CA CYS A 47 -3.43 -5.91 -6.49
C CYS A 47 -3.53 -6.76 -5.23
N ARG A 48 -3.29 -8.08 -5.31
CA ARG A 48 -3.28 -8.97 -4.13
C ARG A 48 -2.28 -8.51 -3.07
N LYS A 49 -1.08 -8.10 -3.50
CA LYS A 49 -0.07 -7.58 -2.58
C LYS A 49 -0.48 -6.24 -1.98
N SER A 50 -1.06 -5.34 -2.77
CA SER A 50 -1.57 -4.06 -2.27
C SER A 50 -2.69 -4.26 -1.24
N ILE A 51 -3.66 -5.12 -1.54
CA ILE A 51 -4.76 -5.53 -0.62
C ILE A 51 -4.22 -6.11 0.68
N TYR A 52 -3.23 -7.01 0.61
CA TYR A 52 -2.58 -7.57 1.79
C TYR A 52 -2.02 -6.48 2.71
N TRP A 53 -1.31 -5.51 2.13
CA TRP A 53 -0.71 -4.43 2.89
C TRP A 53 -1.73 -3.42 3.41
N LEU A 54 -2.83 -3.15 2.68
CA LEU A 54 -3.94 -2.33 3.19
C LEU A 54 -4.59 -2.96 4.42
N LYS A 55 -4.78 -4.29 4.43
CA LYS A 55 -5.26 -5.00 5.63
C LYS A 55 -4.30 -4.84 6.81
N LYS A 56 -2.98 -4.93 6.56
CA LYS A 56 -1.95 -4.68 7.58
C LYS A 56 -1.87 -3.23 8.03
N ALA A 57 -2.35 -2.29 7.22
CA ALA A 57 -2.50 -0.88 7.57
C ALA A 57 -3.81 -0.58 8.32
N GLU A 58 -4.60 -1.61 8.64
CA GLU A 58 -5.90 -1.50 9.32
C GLU A 58 -6.89 -0.63 8.54
N VAL A 59 -6.81 -0.68 7.20
CA VAL A 59 -7.76 0.00 6.32
C VAL A 59 -8.91 -0.93 6.02
N GLU A 60 -10.13 -0.42 6.17
CA GLU A 60 -11.35 -1.13 5.79
C GLU A 60 -11.39 -1.33 4.26
N LEU A 61 -11.68 -2.55 3.83
CA LEU A 61 -11.73 -2.92 2.43
C LEU A 61 -13.14 -3.39 2.07
N PRO A 62 -13.65 -3.03 0.88
CA PRO A 62 -14.89 -3.59 0.36
C PRO A 62 -14.83 -5.13 0.29
N ALA A 63 -15.89 -5.80 0.72
CA ALA A 63 -15.94 -7.27 0.79
C ALA A 63 -15.91 -7.93 -0.60
N ASP A 64 -16.38 -7.23 -1.61
CA ASP A 64 -16.41 -7.62 -3.01
C ASP A 64 -15.09 -7.37 -3.74
N LEU A 65 -14.16 -6.60 -3.16
CA LEU A 65 -12.88 -6.26 -3.78
C LEU A 65 -12.13 -7.49 -4.36
N PRO A 66 -11.99 -8.63 -3.66
CA PRO A 66 -11.28 -9.80 -4.22
C PRO A 66 -12.01 -10.46 -5.41
N ARG A 67 -13.32 -10.20 -5.57
CA ARG A 67 -14.18 -10.75 -6.62
C ARG A 67 -14.22 -9.87 -7.87
N MET A 68 -13.77 -8.62 -7.77
CA MET A 68 -13.66 -7.70 -8.90
C MET A 68 -12.61 -8.17 -9.92
N SER A 69 -12.74 -7.68 -11.16
CA SER A 69 -11.70 -7.83 -12.19
C SER A 69 -10.39 -7.18 -11.73
N CYS A 70 -9.25 -7.55 -12.31
CA CYS A 70 -7.95 -6.95 -11.91
C CYS A 70 -7.93 -5.43 -12.10
N PHE A 71 -8.62 -4.89 -13.11
CA PHE A 71 -8.73 -3.46 -13.33
C PHE A 71 -9.70 -2.81 -12.34
N GLY A 72 -10.84 -3.45 -12.03
CA GLY A 72 -11.76 -2.98 -10.99
C GLY A 72 -11.10 -2.97 -9.60
N GLN A 73 -10.33 -4.01 -9.27
CA GLN A 73 -9.50 -4.03 -8.06
C GLN A 73 -8.54 -2.85 -8.02
N GLN A 74 -7.91 -2.54 -9.15
CA GLN A 74 -6.92 -1.48 -9.24
C GLN A 74 -7.54 -0.09 -9.05
N GLU A 75 -8.70 0.17 -9.65
CA GLU A 75 -9.46 1.42 -9.44
C GLU A 75 -9.95 1.56 -8.00
N GLU A 76 -10.45 0.48 -7.40
CA GLU A 76 -10.95 0.53 -6.04
C GLU A 76 -9.81 0.72 -5.02
N ILE A 77 -8.67 0.05 -5.23
CA ILE A 77 -7.43 0.29 -4.47
C ILE A 77 -6.99 1.75 -4.59
N GLU A 78 -7.08 2.35 -5.78
CA GLU A 78 -6.75 3.77 -6.00
C GLU A 78 -7.63 4.69 -5.15
N LYS A 79 -8.96 4.48 -5.14
CA LYS A 79 -9.88 5.25 -4.30
C LYS A 79 -9.53 5.11 -2.82
N ILE A 80 -9.30 3.89 -2.33
CA ILE A 80 -8.95 3.62 -0.94
C ILE A 80 -7.65 4.34 -0.55
N LEU A 81 -6.64 4.30 -1.42
CA LEU A 81 -5.36 4.98 -1.21
C LEU A 81 -5.55 6.51 -1.14
N VAL A 82 -6.34 7.09 -2.04
CA VAL A 82 -6.60 8.54 -2.06
C VAL A 82 -7.39 8.97 -0.82
N SER A 83 -8.47 8.28 -0.48
CA SER A 83 -9.34 8.62 0.65
C SER A 83 -8.65 8.49 2.01
N ASN A 84 -7.63 7.63 2.12
CA ASN A 84 -6.89 7.41 3.36
C ASN A 84 -5.54 8.15 3.42
N LYS A 85 -5.15 8.86 2.35
CA LYS A 85 -3.87 9.58 2.27
C LYS A 85 -3.69 10.57 3.43
N ALA A 86 -4.68 11.43 3.67
CA ALA A 86 -4.62 12.43 4.75
C ALA A 86 -4.50 11.81 6.15
N LYS A 87 -5.17 10.67 6.39
CA LYS A 87 -5.09 9.94 7.66
C LYS A 87 -3.69 9.34 7.88
N ILE A 88 -3.04 8.90 6.81
CA ILE A 88 -1.70 8.34 6.85
C ILE A 88 -0.64 9.42 7.00
N ASP A 89 -0.77 10.54 6.29
CA ASP A 89 0.13 11.69 6.43
C ASP A 89 0.14 12.20 7.88
N ALA A 90 -1.04 12.25 8.53
CA ALA A 90 -1.14 12.54 9.97
C ALA A 90 -0.42 11.49 10.84
N ARG A 91 -0.60 10.19 10.58
CA ARG A 91 0.08 9.10 11.31
C ARG A 91 1.61 9.12 11.12
N LEU A 92 2.09 9.52 9.94
CA LEU A 92 3.52 9.68 9.64
C LEU A 92 4.11 10.89 10.37
N ALA A 93 3.38 12.01 10.42
CA ALA A 93 3.79 13.19 11.18
C ALA A 93 3.89 12.87 12.68
N THR A 94 2.89 12.17 13.25
CA THR A 94 2.94 11.70 14.64
C THR A 94 4.13 10.78 14.90
N PHE A 95 4.47 9.90 13.95
CA PHE A 95 5.63 9.02 14.06
C PHE A 95 6.97 9.78 14.02
N ALA A 96 7.11 10.76 13.12
CA ALA A 96 8.34 11.56 13.03
C ALA A 96 8.62 12.32 14.33
N VAL A 97 7.56 12.82 14.98
CA VAL A 97 7.64 13.47 16.30
C VAL A 97 7.96 12.46 17.40
N ALA A 98 7.31 11.30 17.43
CA ALA A 98 7.51 10.29 18.47
C ALA A 98 8.91 9.65 18.49
N PHE A 99 9.60 9.64 17.34
CA PHE A 99 10.94 9.05 17.21
C PHE A 99 12.05 10.08 16.97
N GLY A 100 11.78 11.38 17.13
CA GLY A 100 12.78 12.45 17.04
C GLY A 100 13.46 12.55 15.68
N LEU A 101 12.73 12.27 14.60
CA LEU A 101 13.24 12.31 13.21
C LEU A 101 12.95 13.65 12.51
N ALA A 102 12.69 14.72 13.27
CA ALA A 102 12.41 16.07 12.76
C ALA A 102 13.70 16.86 12.48
#